data_AF-A0A8T8S8R8-F1
#
_entry.id   AF-A0A8T8S8R8-F1
#
_cell.length_a   1.000
_cell.length_b   1.000
_cell.length_c   1.000
_cell.angle_alpha   90.00
_cell.angle_beta   90.00
_cell.angle_gamma   90.00
#
_symmetry.space_group_name_H-M   'P 1'
#
loop_
_entity.id
_entity.type
_entity.pdbx_description
1 polymer ?
#
loop_
_entity_poly.entity_id
_entity_poly.type
_entity_poly.pdbx_seq_one_letter_code
_entity_poly.pdbx_strand_id
1 'polypeptide(L)' 'MDWSGKDKFLSAENYGWRVDGELAGETQSAEGLTWATVLGAGHMVPYDKPVQAKNLIYRWLAGNAL' A
#
# COMPACT_ATOMS: atom_id res chain seq x y z
N MET A 1 9.29 -7.01 -12.32
CA MET A 1 8.50 -8.25 -12.46
C MET A 1 7.95 -8.28 -13.87
N ASP A 2 7.95 -9.45 -14.51
CA ASP A 2 7.35 -9.62 -15.85
C ASP A 2 5.96 -10.25 -15.69
N TRP A 3 4.92 -9.47 -15.95
CA TRP A 3 3.52 -9.87 -15.78
C TRP A 3 2.61 -8.95 -16.61
N SER A 4 1.38 -9.40 -16.89
CA SER A 4 0.46 -8.73 -17.83
C SER A 4 0.08 -7.29 -17.45
N GLY A 5 0.13 -6.93 -16.16
CA GLY A 5 -0.19 -5.58 -15.69
C GLY A 5 1.01 -4.62 -15.55
N LYS A 6 2.22 -5.05 -15.95
CA LYS A 6 3.47 -4.29 -15.75
C LYS A 6 3.39 -2.85 -16.28
N ASP A 7 2.99 -2.63 -17.52
CA ASP A 7 3.05 -1.30 -18.15
C ASP A 7 2.04 -0.34 -17.54
N LYS A 8 0.85 -0.85 -17.18
CA LYS A 8 -0.16 -0.06 -16.45
C LYS A 8 0.32 0.27 -15.05
N PHE A 9 0.97 -0.67 -14.37
CA PHE A 9 1.56 -0.39 -13.06
C PHE A 9 2.62 0.69 -13.15
N LEU A 10 3.60 0.56 -14.06
CA LEU A 10 4.67 1.55 -14.25
C LEU A 10 4.17 2.94 -14.63
N SER A 11 3.00 3.03 -15.27
CA SER A 11 2.36 4.29 -15.67
C SER A 11 1.40 4.84 -14.61
N ALA A 12 1.09 4.07 -13.57
CA ALA A 12 0.19 4.50 -12.50
C ALA A 12 0.87 5.54 -11.60
N GLU A 13 0.11 6.53 -11.16
CA GLU A 13 0.58 7.55 -10.23
C GLU A 13 0.87 6.94 -8.85
N ASN A 14 1.93 7.43 -8.20
CA ASN A 14 2.21 7.17 -6.80
C ASN A 14 1.56 8.27 -5.95
N TYR A 15 0.76 7.88 -4.95
CA TYR A 15 0.05 8.81 -4.08
C TYR A 15 0.16 8.42 -2.60
N GLY A 16 -0.04 9.42 -1.73
CA GLY A 16 -0.01 9.22 -0.28
C GLY A 16 -1.29 8.58 0.24
N TRP A 17 -1.17 7.46 0.97
CA TRP A 17 -2.31 6.82 1.65
C TRP A 17 -2.34 7.18 3.14
N ARG A 18 -3.55 7.23 3.70
CA ARG A 18 -3.78 7.77 5.05
C ARG A 18 -4.55 6.81 5.95
N VAL A 19 -4.23 6.90 7.24
CA VAL A 19 -4.94 6.23 8.34
C VAL A 19 -5.25 7.28 9.38
N ASP A 20 -6.53 7.40 9.76
CA ASP A 20 -7.01 8.37 10.75
C ASP A 20 -6.58 9.83 10.46
N GLY A 21 -6.52 10.18 9.17
CA GLY A 21 -6.12 11.52 8.71
C GLY A 21 -4.60 11.73 8.59
N GLU A 22 -3.78 10.84 9.15
CA GLU A 22 -2.32 10.93 9.08
C GLU A 22 -1.75 10.17 7.87
N LEU A 23 -0.62 10.66 7.33
CA LEU A 23 0.08 10.01 6.24
C LEU A 23 0.70 8.69 6.73
N ALA A 24 0.22 7.57 6.19
CA ALA A 24 0.71 6.24 6.53
C ALA A 24 1.83 5.79 5.59
N GLY A 25 1.86 6.31 4.35
CA GLY A 25 2.94 6.10 3.40
C GLY A 25 2.52 6.43 1.98
N GLU A 26 3.22 5.85 1.03
CA GLU A 26 3.00 5.97 -0.41
C GLU A 26 2.42 4.66 -0.95
N THR A 27 1.62 4.75 -2.01
CA THR A 27 1.06 3.59 -2.68
C THR A 27 0.91 3.81 -4.17
N GLN A 28 1.01 2.69 -4.91
CA GLN A 28 0.81 2.61 -6.34
C GLN A 28 0.09 1.30 -6.62
N SER A 29 -0.98 1.34 -7.42
CA SER A 29 -1.80 0.17 -7.70
C SER A 29 -2.20 0.11 -9.17
N ALA A 30 -2.10 -1.07 -9.77
CA ALA A 30 -2.69 -1.36 -11.08
C ALA A 30 -2.84 -2.87 -11.26
N GLU A 31 -3.89 -3.28 -11.97
CA GLU A 31 -4.07 -4.65 -12.49
C GLU A 31 -3.94 -5.78 -11.43
N GLY A 32 -4.34 -5.53 -10.19
CA GLY A 32 -4.30 -6.54 -9.12
C GLY A 32 -2.98 -6.60 -8.34
N LEU A 33 -2.04 -5.69 -8.62
CA LEU A 33 -0.89 -5.44 -7.76
C LEU A 33 -1.03 -4.08 -7.07
N THR A 34 -0.85 -4.08 -5.75
CA THR A 34 -0.69 -2.87 -4.94
C THR A 34 0.67 -2.91 -4.26
N TRP A 35 1.48 -1.88 -4.49
CA TRP A 35 2.69 -1.60 -3.73
C TRP A 35 2.37 -0.51 -2.71
N ALA A 36 2.91 -0.63 -1.50
CA ALA A 36 2.74 0.37 -0.46
C ALA A 36 3.98 0.43 0.45
N THR A 37 4.34 1.65 0.86
CA THR A 37 5.26 1.88 1.97
C THR A 37 4.47 2.12 3.25
N VAL A 38 5.11 1.86 4.40
CA VAL A 38 4.58 2.22 5.72
C VAL A 38 5.64 3.08 6.41
N LEU A 39 5.35 4.36 6.59
CA LEU A 39 6.28 5.32 7.14
C LEU A 39 6.67 4.97 8.57
N GLY A 40 7.98 4.91 8.82
CA GLY A 40 8.54 4.59 10.13
C GLY A 40 8.40 3.13 10.55
N ALA A 41 8.06 2.23 9.62
CA ALA A 41 8.14 0.79 9.85
C ALA A 41 9.47 0.21 9.34
N GLY A 42 10.02 -0.75 10.08
CA GLY A 42 11.15 -1.57 9.68
C GLY A 42 10.71 -2.88 9.04
N HIS A 43 11.53 -3.93 9.20
CA HIS A 43 11.28 -5.24 8.57
C HIS A 43 9.97 -5.88 9.02
N MET A 44 9.66 -5.78 10.31
CA MET A 44 8.43 -6.33 10.89
C MET A 44 7.37 -5.25 10.99
N VAL A 45 6.76 -4.89 9.86
CA VAL A 45 5.80 -3.78 9.77
C VAL A 45 4.71 -3.79 10.86
N PRO A 46 4.05 -4.92 11.19
CA PRO A 46 3.05 -4.94 12.25
C PRO A 46 3.60 -4.71 13.66
N TYR A 47 4.90 -4.96 13.88
CA TYR A 47 5.57 -4.70 15.15
C TYR A 47 5.79 -3.19 15.35
N ASP A 48 6.28 -2.50 14.31
CA ASP A 48 6.60 -1.06 14.40
C ASP A 48 5.37 -0.17 14.24
N LYS A 49 4.43 -0.54 13.36
CA LYS A 49 3.26 0.27 12.96
C LYS A 49 1.98 -0.57 12.92
N PRO A 50 1.50 -1.10 14.06
CA PRO A 50 0.38 -2.05 14.11
C PRO A 50 -0.94 -1.49 13.55
N VAL A 51 -1.23 -0.19 13.75
CA VAL A 51 -2.48 0.44 13.28
C VAL A 51 -2.50 0.55 11.75
N GLN A 52 -1.40 0.96 11.16
CA GLN A 52 -1.22 1.08 9.71
C GLN A 52 -1.20 -0.30 9.06
N ALA A 53 -0.49 -1.27 9.65
CA ALA A 53 -0.44 -2.65 9.16
C ALA A 53 -1.84 -3.29 9.14
N LYS A 54 -2.63 -3.11 10.21
CA LYS A 54 -4.03 -3.58 10.25
C LYS A 54 -4.86 -2.95 9.13
N ASN A 55 -4.79 -1.63 8.96
CA ASN A 55 -5.55 -0.95 7.90
C ASN A 55 -5.16 -1.44 6.51
N LEU A 56 -3.85 -1.61 6.24
CA LEU A 56 -3.35 -2.13 4.98
C LEU A 56 -3.92 -3.52 4.68
N ILE A 57 -3.81 -4.45 5.63
CA ILE A 57 -4.28 -5.84 5.46
C ILE A 57 -5.80 -5.88 5.29
N TYR A 58 -6.55 -5.12 6.07
CA TYR A 58 -8.01 -5.17 6.04
C TYR A 58 -8.57 -4.51 4.77
N ARG A 59 -7.96 -3.41 4.29
CA ARG A 59 -8.32 -2.81 3.00
C ARG A 59 -8.03 -3.77 1.86
N TRP A 60 -6.88 -4.44 1.88
CA TRP A 60 -6.53 -5.47 0.89
C TRP A 60 -7.53 -6.63 0.87
N LEU A 61 -7.85 -7.21 2.03
CA LEU A 61 -8.84 -8.30 2.14
C LEU A 61 -10.24 -7.89 1.66
N ALA A 62 -10.61 -6.63 1.85
CA ALA A 62 -11.89 -6.09 1.40
C ALA A 62 -11.88 -5.64 -0.08
N GLY A 63 -10.74 -5.65 -0.76
CA GLY A 63 -10.60 -5.13 -2.12
C GLY A 63 -10.68 -3.60 -2.22
N ASN A 64 -10.44 -2.89 -1.11
CA ASN A 64 -10.46 -1.43 -1.05
C ASN A 64 -9.08 -0.84 -1.37
N ALA A 65 -9.07 0.35 -1.99
CA ALA A 65 -7.86 1.12 -2.18
C ALA A 65 -7.26 1.57 -0.83
N LEU A 66 -5.93 1.77 -0.82
CA LEU A 66 -5.19 2.28 0.34
C LEU A 66 -5.34 3.80 0.45
#